data_AF-A0A7X2C2C6-F1
#
_entry.id   AF-A0A7X2C2C6-F1
#
_cell.length_a   1.000
_cell.length_b   1.000
_cell.length_c   1.000
_cell.angle_alpha   90.00
_cell.angle_beta   90.00
_cell.angle_gamma   90.00
#
_symmetry.space_group_name_H-M   'P 1'
#
loop_
_entity.id
_entity.type
_entity.pdbx_description
1 polymer ?
#
loop_
_entity_poly.entity_id
_entity_poly.type
_entity_poly.pdbx_seq_one_letter_code
_entity_poly.pdbx_strand_id
1 'polypeptide(L)'
;MVFKISKAAVVDDSLGAPAAGAVESEDKNNWLDFLLGSDEVQTFLLEEFVDLGFSDVGELFAELTSKHELLSKLWEMSMEEEKAQKLGLEHLFKAERLNRIGKSEKAELVTRVLKGMVDDPDGVRQFSNIQSAADFLSGADVAFIDFFMSDNESEDQALARIKTSTAVLSRAKLVFFMSSRASVETQQKVRDILGVRTAFFEVMTKTQMNEGFVQARIEHKTKTYEGNWALQGVIEGLMAAAHEAAAEFNQQSENLEIHDLQFLELFRLNAENQTLPEYLTWLFSEALAAKTRRLGLPKVASSTIVSEEATFTGDILQKRVLYDFFSEIVFSPALSTGGARFGDIFRTEENRYLLVLTPACDLVRCDAAKNILCVEASVLDYSDPRTQSKEKLFGKHDSGLRHLLKVGAGDSEQSLLLTWQKDSIHTYKYAELSGQAFERVGLMNEIFAHEVKEEVLRNLGRVGTSINPAPPFALNAVIRWRSNGAVHTHETPAGDFISAVLTYSEQVKEGGRKPAPTVVLSDKFKDWVGRQVSEEAITAGVQIEQKLTQCLAALGGPQFPLDGNHTARKNELLLRVDTSAPTDELQARVLLGSVRKPKKYDFL
;
A
#
# COMPACT_ATOMS: atom_id res chain seq x y z
N MET A 1 -29.13 -1.30 -8.18
CA MET A 1 -29.73 -0.57 -9.32
C MET A 1 -28.58 -0.04 -10.15
N VAL A 2 -28.74 0.14 -11.47
CA VAL A 2 -27.66 0.73 -12.29
C VAL A 2 -27.88 2.24 -12.29
N PHE A 3 -26.86 3.01 -11.89
CA PHE A 3 -26.92 4.48 -11.93
C PHE A 3 -27.21 4.93 -13.36
N LYS A 4 -28.26 5.73 -13.53
CA LYS A 4 -28.69 6.23 -14.84
C LYS A 4 -28.58 7.74 -14.88
N ILE A 5 -27.98 8.27 -15.93
CA ILE A 5 -27.81 9.71 -16.14
C ILE A 5 -29.11 10.25 -16.74
N SER A 6 -29.73 11.20 -16.05
CA SER A 6 -30.94 11.89 -16.50
C SER A 6 -30.68 13.38 -16.76
N LYS A 7 -29.82 14.00 -15.95
CA LYS A 7 -29.47 15.42 -16.05
C LYS A 7 -27.97 15.61 -16.09
N ALA A 8 -27.48 16.32 -17.10
CA ALA A 8 -26.07 16.62 -17.23
C ALA A 8 -25.80 18.09 -17.56
N ALA A 9 -24.82 18.67 -16.89
CA ALA A 9 -24.42 20.07 -17.08
C ALA A 9 -23.02 20.14 -17.70
N VAL A 10 -22.82 21.05 -18.65
CA VAL A 10 -21.50 21.41 -19.18
C VAL A 10 -21.31 22.91 -18.97
N VAL A 11 -20.29 23.28 -18.19
CA VAL A 11 -19.98 24.67 -17.84
C VAL A 11 -18.62 25.04 -18.43
N ASP A 12 -18.60 25.97 -19.36
CA ASP A 12 -17.38 26.42 -20.06
C ASP A 12 -17.58 27.87 -20.51
N ASP A 13 -16.59 28.73 -20.29
CA ASP A 13 -16.67 30.18 -20.58
C ASP A 13 -16.79 30.46 -22.08
N SER A 14 -16.27 29.56 -22.91
CA SER A 14 -16.40 29.63 -24.38
C SER A 14 -17.85 29.53 -24.86
N LEU A 15 -18.78 29.05 -24.01
CA LEU A 15 -20.21 28.98 -24.29
C LEU A 15 -20.94 30.30 -24.02
N GLY A 16 -20.29 31.29 -23.40
CA GLY A 16 -20.85 32.60 -23.06
C GLY A 16 -20.73 33.67 -24.14
N ALA A 17 -21.06 34.91 -23.77
CA ALA A 17 -20.79 36.07 -24.62
C ALA A 17 -19.29 36.45 -24.62
N PRO A 18 -18.80 37.13 -25.67
CA PRO A 18 -17.47 37.72 -25.69
C PRO A 18 -17.24 38.74 -24.57
N ALA A 19 -16.03 38.73 -24.03
CA ALA A 19 -15.56 39.76 -23.11
C ALA A 19 -15.53 41.12 -23.82
N ALA A 20 -15.70 42.21 -23.07
CA ALA A 20 -15.54 43.55 -23.62
C ALA A 20 -14.12 43.71 -24.20
N GLY A 21 -14.03 44.06 -25.49
CA GLY A 21 -12.76 44.19 -26.21
C GLY A 21 -12.24 42.92 -26.88
N ALA A 22 -12.94 41.78 -26.77
CA ALA A 22 -12.57 40.56 -27.51
C ALA A 22 -12.88 40.65 -29.02
N VAL A 23 -13.89 41.43 -29.38
CA VAL A 23 -14.26 41.66 -30.79
C VAL A 23 -13.19 42.51 -31.48
N GLU A 24 -12.63 41.99 -32.56
CA GLU A 24 -11.57 42.64 -33.35
C GLU A 24 -12.06 43.96 -33.97
N SER A 25 -11.16 44.94 -34.08
CA SER A 25 -11.48 46.24 -34.68
C SER A 25 -11.96 46.11 -36.13
N GLU A 26 -11.48 45.10 -36.87
CA GLU A 26 -11.90 44.84 -38.25
C GLU A 26 -13.37 44.41 -38.31
N ASP A 27 -13.79 43.48 -37.45
CA ASP A 27 -15.19 43.04 -37.35
C ASP A 27 -16.13 44.18 -36.91
N LYS A 28 -15.67 45.02 -35.97
CA LYS A 28 -16.38 46.24 -35.57
C LYS A 28 -16.62 47.17 -36.76
N ASN A 29 -15.59 47.43 -37.56
CA ASN A 29 -15.72 48.28 -38.75
C ASN A 29 -16.63 47.66 -39.81
N ASN A 30 -16.49 46.36 -40.06
CA ASN A 30 -17.34 45.63 -41.00
C ASN A 30 -18.83 45.68 -40.61
N TRP A 31 -19.13 45.56 -39.31
CA TRP A 31 -20.49 45.70 -38.82
C TRP A 31 -21.00 47.14 -38.92
N LEU A 32 -20.17 48.14 -38.59
CA LEU A 32 -20.53 49.55 -38.76
C LEU A 32 -20.86 49.90 -40.22
N ASP A 33 -20.05 49.42 -41.16
CA ASP A 33 -20.29 49.60 -42.60
C ASP A 33 -21.61 48.96 -43.04
N PHE A 34 -21.95 47.79 -42.48
CA PHE A 34 -23.24 47.14 -42.71
C PHE A 34 -24.41 47.96 -42.16
N LEU A 35 -24.30 48.45 -40.92
CA LEU A 35 -25.33 49.29 -40.30
C LEU A 35 -25.55 50.58 -41.11
N LEU A 36 -24.47 51.26 -41.51
CA LEU A 36 -24.54 52.49 -42.31
C LEU A 36 -25.07 52.25 -43.74
N GLY A 37 -25.04 51.01 -44.23
CA GLY A 37 -25.52 50.62 -45.56
C GLY A 37 -27.04 50.45 -45.67
N SER A 38 -27.80 50.43 -44.57
CA SER A 38 -29.25 50.21 -44.58
C SER A 38 -30.00 51.00 -43.49
N ASP A 39 -30.82 51.96 -43.90
CA ASP A 39 -31.67 52.76 -43.00
C ASP A 39 -32.68 51.91 -42.23
N GLU A 40 -33.14 50.80 -42.81
CA GLU A 40 -34.05 49.86 -42.16
C GLU A 40 -33.38 49.16 -40.97
N VAL A 41 -32.11 48.78 -41.11
CA VAL A 41 -31.34 48.12 -40.04
C VAL A 41 -31.02 49.10 -38.92
N GLN A 42 -30.70 50.35 -39.27
CA GLN A 42 -30.46 51.42 -38.30
C GLN A 42 -31.70 51.70 -37.45
N THR A 43 -32.86 51.81 -38.10
CA THR A 43 -34.15 52.02 -37.41
C THR A 43 -34.43 50.86 -36.46
N PHE A 44 -34.26 49.62 -36.93
CA PHE A 44 -34.48 48.42 -36.12
C PHE A 44 -33.53 48.33 -34.91
N LEU A 45 -32.25 48.67 -35.09
CA LEU A 45 -31.28 48.69 -33.99
C LEU A 45 -31.61 49.75 -32.94
N LEU A 46 -32.01 50.96 -33.37
CA LEU A 46 -32.43 52.03 -32.48
C LEU A 46 -33.72 51.69 -31.73
N GLU A 47 -34.65 50.98 -32.36
CA GLU A 47 -35.88 50.50 -31.72
C GLU A 47 -35.60 49.45 -30.63
N GLU A 48 -34.72 48.47 -30.90
CA GLU A 48 -34.42 47.39 -29.94
C GLU A 48 -33.62 47.89 -28.70
N PHE A 49 -32.93 49.04 -28.85
CA PHE A 49 -32.15 49.69 -27.81
C PHE A 49 -32.69 51.08 -27.43
N VAL A 50 -33.98 51.34 -27.69
CA VAL A 50 -34.61 52.66 -27.47
C VAL A 50 -34.45 53.16 -26.04
N ASP A 51 -34.42 52.24 -25.07
CA ASP A 51 -34.27 52.52 -23.63
C ASP A 51 -32.94 53.19 -23.28
N LEU A 52 -31.93 53.09 -24.15
CA LEU A 52 -30.62 53.72 -23.96
C LEU A 52 -30.61 55.20 -24.37
N GLY A 53 -31.64 55.69 -25.08
CA GLY A 53 -31.83 57.11 -25.37
C GLY A 53 -30.90 57.70 -26.43
N PHE A 54 -30.27 56.88 -27.26
CA PHE A 54 -29.41 57.34 -28.36
C PHE A 54 -30.23 57.64 -29.61
N SER A 55 -29.92 58.75 -30.28
CA SER A 55 -30.53 59.15 -31.55
C SER A 55 -29.60 59.00 -32.76
N ASP A 56 -28.33 58.65 -32.52
CA ASP A 56 -27.31 58.42 -33.55
C ASP A 56 -26.76 56.99 -33.45
N VAL A 57 -26.65 56.30 -34.58
CA VAL A 57 -26.19 54.91 -34.66
C VAL A 57 -24.70 54.79 -34.35
N GLY A 58 -23.89 55.80 -34.65
CA GLY A 58 -22.47 55.81 -34.34
C GLY A 58 -22.20 55.89 -32.83
N GLU A 59 -22.93 56.76 -32.12
CA GLU A 59 -22.89 56.85 -30.65
C GLU A 59 -23.37 55.54 -30.01
N LEU A 60 -24.50 54.99 -30.48
CA LEU A 60 -25.03 53.71 -30.00
C LEU A 60 -24.04 52.57 -30.24
N PHE A 61 -23.42 52.50 -31.42
CA PHE A 61 -22.44 51.48 -31.77
C PHE A 61 -21.21 51.49 -30.83
N ALA A 62 -20.68 52.68 -30.54
CA ALA A 62 -19.54 52.82 -29.64
C ALA A 62 -19.89 52.31 -28.23
N GLU A 63 -21.11 52.58 -27.77
CA GLU A 63 -21.60 52.13 -26.47
C GLU A 63 -21.84 50.60 -26.44
N LEU A 64 -22.52 50.07 -27.45
CA LEU A 64 -22.84 48.65 -27.59
C LEU A 64 -21.58 47.77 -27.64
N THR A 65 -20.51 48.24 -28.29
CA THR A 65 -19.27 47.47 -28.47
C THR A 65 -18.22 47.70 -27.38
N SER A 66 -18.46 48.63 -26.45
CA SER A 66 -17.57 48.94 -25.32
C SER A 66 -18.06 48.39 -23.99
N LYS A 67 -19.37 48.26 -23.79
CA LYS A 67 -19.97 47.69 -22.56
C LYS A 67 -20.25 46.20 -22.68
N HIS A 68 -19.74 45.40 -21.74
CA HIS A 68 -19.93 43.95 -21.75
C HIS A 68 -21.41 43.51 -21.68
N GLU A 69 -22.23 44.21 -20.90
CA GLU A 69 -23.67 43.89 -20.76
C GLU A 69 -24.41 44.03 -22.09
N LEU A 70 -24.12 45.10 -22.84
CA LEU A 70 -24.73 45.37 -24.14
C LEU A 70 -24.20 44.44 -25.22
N LEU A 71 -22.88 44.18 -25.20
CA LEU A 71 -22.26 43.21 -26.09
C LEU A 71 -22.82 41.79 -25.86
N SER A 72 -23.14 41.43 -24.60
CA SER A 72 -23.80 40.17 -24.26
C SER A 72 -25.22 40.09 -24.82
N LYS A 73 -25.99 41.17 -24.75
CA LYS A 73 -27.32 41.26 -25.36
C LYS A 73 -27.25 41.12 -26.89
N LEU A 74 -26.28 41.76 -27.53
CA LEU A 74 -26.03 41.57 -28.97
C LEU A 74 -25.61 40.13 -29.30
N TRP A 75 -24.81 39.49 -28.45
CA TRP A 75 -24.43 38.10 -28.64
C TRP A 75 -25.63 37.15 -28.54
N GLU A 76 -26.52 37.34 -27.55
CA GLU A 76 -27.77 36.59 -27.42
C GLU A 76 -28.65 36.75 -28.66
N MET A 77 -28.81 37.98 -29.16
CA MET A 77 -29.54 38.25 -30.40
C MET A 77 -28.87 37.61 -31.62
N SER A 78 -27.55 37.44 -31.60
CA SER A 78 -26.83 36.75 -32.68
C SER A 78 -27.12 35.23 -32.73
N MET A 79 -27.67 34.66 -31.65
CA MET A 79 -28.12 33.26 -31.60
C MET A 79 -29.54 33.08 -32.16
N GLU A 80 -30.32 34.15 -32.28
CA GLU A 80 -31.63 34.15 -32.93
C GLU A 80 -31.45 34.42 -34.43
N GLU A 81 -31.59 33.39 -35.27
CA GLU A 81 -31.29 33.44 -36.72
C GLU A 81 -31.95 34.63 -37.43
N GLU A 82 -33.21 34.93 -37.10
CA GLU A 82 -33.94 36.06 -37.70
C GLU A 82 -33.37 37.42 -37.30
N LYS A 83 -32.99 37.62 -36.03
CA LYS A 83 -32.40 38.88 -35.55
C LYS A 83 -30.95 39.02 -35.97
N ALA A 84 -30.20 37.93 -35.95
CA ALA A 84 -28.80 37.87 -36.38
C ALA A 84 -28.65 38.31 -37.84
N GLN A 85 -29.54 37.81 -38.72
CA GLN A 85 -29.52 38.15 -40.13
C GLN A 85 -29.99 39.59 -40.37
N LYS A 86 -31.04 40.04 -39.69
CA LYS A 86 -31.55 41.42 -39.80
C LYS A 86 -30.53 42.47 -39.35
N LEU A 87 -29.81 42.21 -38.26
CA LEU A 87 -28.81 43.11 -37.71
C LEU A 87 -27.39 42.90 -38.25
N GLY A 88 -27.18 41.91 -39.12
CA GLY A 88 -25.86 41.58 -39.66
C GLY A 88 -24.83 41.23 -38.58
N LEU A 89 -25.27 40.62 -37.47
CA LEU A 89 -24.40 40.30 -36.32
C LEU A 89 -23.33 39.25 -36.67
N GLU A 90 -23.48 38.55 -37.79
CA GLU A 90 -22.45 37.70 -38.37
C GLU A 90 -21.17 38.47 -38.72
N HIS A 91 -21.29 39.75 -39.10
CA HIS A 91 -20.14 40.62 -39.39
C HIS A 91 -19.43 41.06 -38.11
N LEU A 92 -20.19 41.34 -37.04
CA LEU A 92 -19.63 41.78 -35.75
C LEU A 92 -18.87 40.66 -35.04
N PHE A 93 -19.32 39.42 -35.19
CA PHE A 93 -18.84 38.30 -34.40
C PHE A 93 -18.07 37.26 -35.21
N LYS A 94 -17.59 37.60 -36.41
CA LYS A 94 -16.98 36.65 -37.34
C LYS A 94 -15.70 36.01 -36.79
N ALA A 95 -14.70 36.82 -36.43
CA ALA A 95 -13.42 36.34 -35.90
C ALA A 95 -13.62 35.71 -34.52
N GLU A 96 -14.50 36.28 -33.68
CA GLU A 96 -14.80 35.74 -32.37
C GLU A 96 -15.48 34.35 -32.45
N ARG A 97 -16.43 34.14 -33.38
CA ARG A 97 -17.02 32.82 -33.64
C ARG A 97 -15.97 31.80 -34.08
N LEU A 98 -15.05 32.20 -34.98
CA LEU A 98 -13.94 31.33 -35.40
C LEU A 98 -12.99 30.98 -34.25
N ASN A 99 -12.61 31.95 -33.42
CA ASN A 99 -11.78 31.73 -32.24
C ASN A 99 -12.47 30.85 -31.20
N ARG A 100 -13.79 30.99 -31.05
CA ARG A 100 -14.59 30.20 -30.12
C ARG A 100 -14.80 28.77 -30.57
N ILE A 101 -14.95 28.49 -31.88
CA ILE A 101 -15.08 27.10 -32.38
C ILE A 101 -13.91 26.24 -31.90
N GLY A 102 -12.68 26.78 -31.86
CA GLY A 102 -11.51 26.06 -31.33
C GLY A 102 -11.51 25.89 -29.80
N LYS A 103 -12.15 26.82 -29.06
CA LYS A 103 -12.21 26.80 -27.58
C LYS A 103 -13.38 25.95 -27.07
N SER A 104 -14.54 26.00 -27.74
CA SER A 104 -15.76 25.27 -27.41
C SER A 104 -15.73 23.81 -27.86
N GLU A 105 -14.80 23.42 -28.74
CA GLU A 105 -14.70 22.07 -29.31
C GLU A 105 -14.82 20.97 -28.24
N LYS A 106 -14.15 21.14 -27.09
CA LYS A 106 -14.18 20.17 -25.98
C LYS A 106 -15.51 20.16 -25.23
N ALA A 107 -16.08 21.33 -24.97
CA ALA A 107 -17.40 21.44 -24.34
C ALA A 107 -18.50 20.84 -25.24
N GLU A 108 -18.42 21.08 -26.56
CA GLU A 108 -19.32 20.51 -27.56
C GLU A 108 -19.15 19.00 -27.68
N LEU A 109 -17.91 18.50 -27.70
CA LEU A 109 -17.60 17.06 -27.69
C LEU A 109 -18.26 16.38 -26.48
N VAL A 110 -18.05 16.91 -25.28
CA VAL A 110 -18.64 16.39 -24.04
C VAL A 110 -20.16 16.44 -24.10
N THR A 111 -20.73 17.54 -24.58
CA THR A 111 -22.18 17.69 -24.72
C THR A 111 -22.76 16.63 -25.65
N ARG A 112 -22.09 16.35 -26.78
CA ARG A 112 -22.49 15.32 -27.73
C ARG A 112 -22.45 13.93 -27.11
N VAL A 113 -21.37 13.59 -26.41
CA VAL A 113 -21.23 12.33 -25.67
C VAL A 113 -22.38 12.18 -24.68
N LEU A 114 -22.61 13.19 -23.84
CA LEU A 114 -23.67 13.16 -22.82
C LEU A 114 -25.06 13.01 -23.46
N LYS A 115 -25.35 13.73 -24.54
CA LYS A 115 -26.63 13.60 -25.28
C LYS A 115 -26.84 12.19 -25.84
N GLY A 116 -25.76 11.48 -26.19
CA GLY A 116 -25.83 10.08 -26.61
C GLY A 116 -26.01 9.08 -25.46
N MET A 117 -25.72 9.48 -24.21
CA MET A 117 -25.78 8.62 -23.03
C MET A 117 -27.07 8.78 -22.19
N VAL A 118 -27.82 9.88 -22.37
CA VAL A 118 -29.09 10.12 -21.68
C VAL A 118 -30.27 9.69 -22.54
N ASP A 119 -31.39 9.30 -21.90
CA ASP A 119 -32.62 8.99 -22.65
C ASP A 119 -33.25 10.24 -23.27
N ASP A 120 -33.15 11.37 -22.57
CA ASP A 120 -33.71 12.66 -22.95
C ASP A 120 -32.59 13.66 -23.23
N PRO A 121 -32.29 13.96 -24.52
CA PRO A 121 -31.24 14.91 -24.89
C PRO A 121 -31.44 16.32 -24.32
N ASP A 122 -32.67 16.71 -23.99
CA ASP A 122 -32.97 18.01 -23.37
C ASP A 122 -32.57 18.06 -21.89
N GLY A 123 -32.26 16.90 -21.31
CA GLY A 123 -31.62 16.75 -20.01
C GLY A 123 -30.16 17.18 -19.97
N VAL A 124 -29.53 17.47 -21.12
CA VAL A 124 -28.15 17.99 -21.21
C VAL A 124 -28.16 19.48 -21.49
N ARG A 125 -27.63 20.29 -20.57
CA ARG A 125 -27.58 21.75 -20.70
C ARG A 125 -26.17 22.31 -20.62
N GLN A 126 -25.95 23.34 -21.42
CA GLN A 126 -24.71 24.10 -21.51
C GLN A 126 -24.86 25.43 -20.78
N PHE A 127 -23.80 25.85 -20.09
CA PHE A 127 -23.77 27.08 -19.31
C PHE A 127 -22.43 27.78 -19.49
N SER A 128 -22.45 29.10 -19.49
CA SER A 128 -21.26 29.94 -19.66
C SER A 128 -20.48 30.16 -18.37
N ASN A 129 -21.10 29.95 -17.22
CA ASN A 129 -20.48 30.13 -15.91
C ASN A 129 -21.23 29.35 -14.82
N ILE A 130 -20.57 29.15 -13.68
CA ILE A 130 -21.11 28.33 -12.57
C ILE A 130 -22.38 28.96 -11.96
N GLN A 131 -22.45 30.29 -11.89
CA GLN A 131 -23.60 31.00 -11.32
C GLN A 131 -24.88 30.73 -12.12
N SER A 132 -24.82 30.83 -13.45
CA SER A 132 -25.93 30.51 -14.34
C SER A 132 -26.34 29.04 -14.29
N ALA A 133 -25.40 28.15 -13.96
CA ALA A 133 -25.62 26.72 -13.84
C ALA A 133 -26.17 26.29 -12.47
N ALA A 134 -26.20 27.17 -11.46
CA ALA A 134 -26.31 26.77 -10.07
C ALA A 134 -27.61 26.01 -9.72
N ASP A 135 -28.74 26.47 -10.25
CA ASP A 135 -30.03 25.82 -10.03
C ASP A 135 -30.09 24.46 -10.72
N PHE A 136 -29.49 24.34 -11.90
CA PHE A 136 -29.47 23.10 -12.66
C PHE A 136 -28.50 22.07 -12.05
N LEU A 137 -27.33 22.51 -11.59
CA LEU A 137 -26.32 21.68 -10.93
C LEU A 137 -26.84 21.02 -9.65
N SER A 138 -27.78 21.66 -8.95
CA SER A 138 -28.36 21.13 -7.71
C SER A 138 -29.13 19.80 -7.92
N GLY A 139 -29.52 19.49 -9.16
CA GLY A 139 -30.18 18.23 -9.51
C GLY A 139 -29.47 17.44 -10.61
N ALA A 140 -28.22 17.78 -10.94
CA ALA A 140 -27.47 17.13 -12.00
C ALA A 140 -26.86 15.80 -11.53
N ASP A 141 -26.94 14.77 -12.38
CA ASP A 141 -26.26 13.50 -12.16
C ASP A 141 -24.78 13.62 -12.53
N VAL A 142 -24.48 14.40 -13.57
CA VAL A 142 -23.12 14.60 -14.09
C VAL A 142 -22.90 16.09 -14.37
N ALA A 143 -21.77 16.64 -13.95
CA ALA A 143 -21.36 18.00 -14.26
C ALA A 143 -19.94 18.01 -14.83
N PHE A 144 -19.77 18.59 -16.02
CA PHE A 144 -18.47 18.91 -16.60
C PHE A 144 -18.22 20.41 -16.44
N ILE A 145 -17.06 20.78 -15.93
CA ILE A 145 -16.73 22.17 -15.58
C ILE A 145 -15.34 22.49 -16.11
N ASP A 146 -15.20 23.57 -16.86
CA ASP A 146 -13.87 24.06 -17.21
C ASP A 146 -13.14 24.59 -15.96
N PHE A 147 -11.91 24.13 -15.79
CA PHE A 147 -11.09 24.51 -14.65
C PHE A 147 -10.60 25.96 -14.78
N PHE A 148 -10.27 26.40 -16.00
CA PHE A 148 -9.88 27.79 -16.28
C PHE A 148 -10.99 28.45 -17.08
N MET A 149 -11.68 29.43 -16.49
CA MET A 149 -12.78 30.18 -17.14
C MET A 149 -12.27 31.43 -17.88
N SER A 150 -10.95 31.63 -17.95
CA SER A 150 -10.33 32.61 -18.84
C SER A 150 -8.87 32.25 -19.10
N ASP A 151 -8.35 32.60 -20.27
CA ASP A 151 -6.97 32.30 -20.67
C ASP A 151 -5.90 32.91 -19.74
N ASN A 152 -6.27 33.98 -19.02
CA ASN A 152 -5.40 34.72 -18.10
C ASN A 152 -5.62 34.34 -16.62
N GLU A 153 -6.53 33.41 -16.31
CA GLU A 153 -6.80 32.98 -14.93
C GLU A 153 -5.60 32.20 -14.38
N SER A 154 -5.11 32.60 -13.20
CA SER A 154 -4.09 31.83 -12.48
C SER A 154 -4.73 30.61 -11.78
N GLU A 155 -3.91 29.60 -11.43
CA GLU A 155 -4.41 28.44 -10.67
C GLU A 155 -5.06 28.86 -9.35
N ASP A 156 -4.48 29.82 -8.63
CA ASP A 156 -5.02 30.30 -7.36
C ASP A 156 -6.37 31.01 -7.52
N GLN A 157 -6.55 31.76 -8.61
CA GLN A 157 -7.84 32.40 -8.93
C GLN A 157 -8.91 31.35 -9.24
N ALA A 158 -8.57 30.33 -10.04
CA ALA A 158 -9.46 29.22 -10.35
C ALA A 158 -9.87 28.46 -9.08
N LEU A 159 -8.91 28.16 -8.20
CA LEU A 159 -9.17 27.50 -6.92
C LEU A 159 -10.05 28.36 -5.99
N ALA A 160 -9.85 29.68 -5.94
CA ALA A 160 -10.68 30.60 -5.17
C ALA A 160 -12.13 30.64 -5.69
N ARG A 161 -12.32 30.61 -7.01
CA ARG A 161 -13.64 30.53 -7.65
C ARG A 161 -14.36 29.22 -7.33
N ILE A 162 -13.65 28.10 -7.40
CA ILE A 162 -14.19 26.77 -7.03
C ILE A 162 -14.56 26.76 -5.54
N LYS A 163 -13.71 27.34 -4.67
CA LYS A 163 -13.99 27.46 -3.23
C LYS A 163 -15.26 28.24 -2.95
N THR A 164 -15.44 29.38 -3.61
CA THR A 164 -16.66 30.20 -3.49
C THR A 164 -17.91 29.46 -3.97
N SER A 165 -17.76 28.56 -4.97
CA SER A 165 -18.87 27.84 -5.59
C SER A 165 -19.08 26.42 -5.05
N THR A 166 -18.33 26.01 -4.02
CA THR A 166 -18.27 24.62 -3.55
C THR A 166 -19.65 24.06 -3.17
N ALA A 167 -20.49 24.86 -2.51
CA ALA A 167 -21.83 24.45 -2.08
C ALA A 167 -22.79 24.12 -3.24
N VAL A 168 -22.50 24.62 -4.44
CA VAL A 168 -23.25 24.33 -5.67
C VAL A 168 -22.64 23.11 -6.36
N LEU A 169 -21.32 23.10 -6.51
CA LEU A 169 -20.60 22.06 -7.24
C LEU A 169 -20.72 20.68 -6.57
N SER A 170 -20.70 20.64 -5.23
CA SER A 170 -20.80 19.38 -4.47
C SER A 170 -22.18 18.72 -4.51
N ARG A 171 -23.20 19.40 -5.08
CA ARG A 171 -24.56 18.84 -5.21
C ARG A 171 -24.72 17.93 -6.41
N ALA A 172 -23.91 18.10 -7.44
CA ALA A 172 -23.89 17.18 -8.57
C ALA A 172 -23.33 15.83 -8.14
N LYS A 173 -23.93 14.73 -8.60
CA LYS A 173 -23.54 13.38 -8.14
C LYS A 173 -22.14 12.97 -8.63
N LEU A 174 -21.79 13.33 -9.86
CA LEU A 174 -20.46 13.14 -10.45
C LEU A 174 -19.97 14.46 -11.03
N VAL A 175 -18.73 14.85 -10.69
CA VAL A 175 -18.13 16.11 -11.12
C VAL A 175 -16.83 15.87 -11.88
N PHE A 176 -16.75 16.36 -13.10
CA PHE A 176 -15.58 16.28 -13.97
C PHE A 176 -15.06 17.68 -14.23
N PHE A 177 -13.78 17.92 -13.97
CA PHE A 177 -13.13 19.16 -14.36
C PHE A 177 -12.33 18.96 -15.62
N MET A 178 -12.54 19.81 -16.61
CA MET A 178 -11.76 19.84 -17.84
C MET A 178 -10.65 20.86 -17.64
N SER A 179 -9.38 20.48 -17.84
CA SER A 179 -8.27 21.42 -17.66
C SER A 179 -7.22 21.22 -18.74
N SER A 180 -6.69 22.32 -19.26
CA SER A 180 -5.55 22.30 -20.19
C SER A 180 -4.21 22.02 -19.48
N ARG A 181 -4.14 22.22 -18.15
CA ARG A 181 -2.90 22.16 -17.36
C ARG A 181 -3.01 21.33 -16.08
N ALA A 182 -3.91 20.34 -16.04
CA ALA A 182 -4.14 19.56 -14.82
C ALA A 182 -2.88 18.80 -14.37
N SER A 183 -2.53 19.00 -13.10
CA SER A 183 -1.57 18.19 -12.36
C SER A 183 -2.29 17.39 -11.25
N VAL A 184 -1.64 16.33 -10.76
CA VAL A 184 -2.12 15.55 -9.61
C VAL A 184 -2.28 16.43 -8.36
N GLU A 185 -1.41 17.43 -8.20
CA GLU A 185 -1.45 18.39 -7.10
C GLU A 185 -2.69 19.29 -7.19
N THR A 186 -3.02 19.77 -8.39
CA THR A 186 -4.24 20.56 -8.62
C THR A 186 -5.49 19.73 -8.32
N GLN A 187 -5.54 18.48 -8.77
CA GLN A 187 -6.64 17.56 -8.46
C GLN A 187 -6.78 17.33 -6.95
N GLN A 188 -5.66 17.20 -6.24
CA GLN A 188 -5.64 17.08 -4.78
C GLN A 188 -6.21 18.32 -4.08
N LYS A 189 -5.80 19.52 -4.50
CA LYS A 189 -6.31 20.81 -3.96
C LYS A 189 -7.80 20.97 -4.20
N VAL A 190 -8.28 20.69 -5.42
CA VAL A 190 -9.71 20.77 -5.76
C VAL A 190 -10.53 19.80 -4.92
N ARG A 191 -10.04 18.57 -4.74
CA ARG A 191 -10.69 17.59 -3.85
C ARG A 191 -10.84 18.13 -2.43
N ASP A 192 -9.76 18.67 -1.87
CA ASP A 192 -9.77 19.19 -0.50
C ASP A 192 -10.70 20.40 -0.35
N ILE A 193 -10.83 21.24 -1.39
CA ILE A 193 -11.78 22.35 -1.44
C ILE A 193 -13.23 21.85 -1.54
N LEU A 194 -13.52 20.93 -2.46
CA LEU A 194 -14.88 20.45 -2.70
C LEU A 194 -15.40 19.58 -1.55
N GLY A 195 -14.51 18.95 -0.80
CA GLY A 195 -14.88 17.97 0.23
C GLY A 195 -15.47 16.68 -0.34
N VAL A 196 -15.42 16.50 -1.67
CA VAL A 196 -15.98 15.35 -2.37
C VAL A 196 -14.93 14.25 -2.49
N ARG A 197 -15.33 12.99 -2.35
CA ARG A 197 -14.42 11.84 -2.52
C ARG A 197 -14.07 11.64 -4.00
N THR A 198 -12.89 11.06 -4.23
CA THR A 198 -12.33 10.80 -5.58
C THR A 198 -13.20 9.87 -6.42
N ALA A 199 -14.03 9.06 -5.78
CA ALA A 199 -15.02 8.24 -6.45
C ALA A 199 -16.04 9.07 -7.25
N PHE A 200 -16.36 10.29 -6.80
CA PHE A 200 -17.40 11.14 -7.38
C PHE A 200 -16.84 12.35 -8.13
N PHE A 201 -15.52 12.46 -8.24
CA PHE A 201 -14.85 13.57 -8.88
C PHE A 201 -13.60 13.13 -9.66
N GLU A 202 -13.36 13.77 -10.80
CA GLU A 202 -12.18 13.52 -11.64
C GLU A 202 -11.73 14.81 -12.36
N VAL A 203 -10.43 14.97 -12.58
CA VAL A 203 -9.88 16.04 -13.42
C VAL A 203 -9.34 15.41 -14.69
N MET A 204 -9.82 15.88 -15.83
CA MET A 204 -9.48 15.40 -17.16
C MET A 204 -8.64 16.44 -17.91
N THR A 205 -7.59 15.97 -18.57
CA THR A 205 -6.77 16.86 -19.42
C THR A 205 -7.44 17.05 -20.79
N LYS A 206 -7.63 18.31 -21.22
CA LYS A 206 -8.30 18.61 -22.51
C LYS A 206 -7.59 17.95 -23.71
N THR A 207 -6.30 17.69 -23.62
CA THR A 207 -5.50 17.04 -24.68
C THR A 207 -5.83 15.56 -24.88
N GLN A 208 -6.30 14.86 -23.84
CA GLN A 208 -6.64 13.45 -23.89
C GLN A 208 -8.13 13.20 -24.21
N MET A 209 -8.94 14.26 -24.22
CA MET A 209 -10.39 14.16 -24.41
C MET A 209 -10.73 13.88 -25.89
N ASN A 210 -11.22 12.68 -26.12
CA ASN A 210 -11.94 12.25 -27.32
C ASN A 210 -13.24 11.54 -26.89
N GLU A 211 -14.14 11.30 -27.86
CA GLU A 211 -15.48 10.73 -27.61
C GLU A 211 -15.43 9.42 -26.81
N GLY A 212 -14.64 8.45 -27.26
CA GLY A 212 -14.50 7.16 -26.59
C GLY A 212 -13.88 7.25 -25.20
N PHE A 213 -12.91 8.16 -24.99
CA PHE A 213 -12.30 8.38 -23.68
C PHE A 213 -13.28 8.97 -22.67
N VAL A 214 -14.02 10.02 -23.06
CA VAL A 214 -15.02 10.67 -22.20
C VAL A 214 -16.13 9.68 -21.84
N GLN A 215 -16.66 8.96 -22.84
CA GLN A 215 -17.68 7.95 -22.64
C GLN A 215 -17.21 6.86 -21.67
N ALA A 216 -16.04 6.26 -21.91
CA ALA A 216 -15.51 5.20 -21.06
C ALA A 216 -15.31 5.66 -19.59
N ARG A 217 -14.90 6.90 -19.36
CA ARG A 217 -14.71 7.47 -18.02
C ARG A 217 -16.05 7.67 -17.30
N ILE A 218 -17.04 8.21 -18.00
CA ILE A 218 -18.40 8.37 -17.45
C ILE A 218 -18.97 6.98 -17.11
N GLU A 219 -18.92 6.03 -18.04
CA GLU A 219 -19.43 4.67 -17.84
C GLU A 219 -18.75 3.98 -16.65
N HIS A 220 -17.43 4.12 -16.50
CA HIS A 220 -16.69 3.56 -15.36
C HIS A 220 -17.15 4.13 -14.01
N LYS A 221 -17.29 5.45 -13.92
CA LYS A 221 -17.76 6.14 -12.70
C LYS A 221 -19.22 5.80 -12.40
N THR A 222 -20.07 5.76 -13.41
CA THR A 222 -21.48 5.35 -13.32
C THR A 222 -21.61 3.90 -12.84
N LYS A 223 -20.82 2.97 -13.38
CA LYS A 223 -20.84 1.56 -12.98
C LYS A 223 -20.48 1.37 -11.51
N THR A 224 -19.51 2.15 -11.02
CA THR A 224 -18.99 2.05 -9.63
C THR A 224 -19.70 3.00 -8.66
N TYR A 225 -20.66 3.80 -9.12
CA TYR A 225 -21.28 4.86 -8.31
C TYR A 225 -21.98 4.31 -7.07
N GLU A 226 -22.84 3.31 -7.22
CA GLU A 226 -23.65 2.76 -6.12
C GLU A 226 -22.78 2.14 -5.02
N GLY A 227 -21.76 1.34 -5.40
CA GLY A 227 -20.82 0.76 -4.44
C GLY A 227 -20.02 1.82 -3.68
N ASN A 228 -19.55 2.86 -4.39
CA ASN A 228 -18.84 3.97 -3.75
C ASN A 228 -19.76 4.81 -2.86
N TRP A 229 -21.02 5.02 -3.26
CA TRP A 229 -22.01 5.75 -2.49
C TRP A 229 -22.39 5.00 -1.22
N ALA A 230 -22.55 3.68 -1.31
CA ALA A 230 -22.75 2.82 -0.14
C ALA A 230 -21.57 2.93 0.84
N LEU A 231 -20.32 2.92 0.33
CA LEU A 231 -19.13 3.10 1.16
C LEU A 231 -19.09 4.48 1.83
N GLN A 232 -19.44 5.55 1.11
CA GLN A 232 -19.57 6.89 1.68
C GLN A 232 -20.64 6.91 2.78
N GLY A 233 -21.80 6.30 2.54
CA GLY A 233 -22.87 6.18 3.53
C GLY A 233 -22.45 5.40 4.77
N VAL A 234 -21.59 4.38 4.64
CA VAL A 234 -20.99 3.69 5.80
C VAL A 234 -20.11 4.64 6.60
N ILE A 235 -19.23 5.40 5.95
CA ILE A 235 -18.35 6.35 6.62
C ILE A 235 -19.17 7.44 7.33
N GLU A 236 -20.14 8.05 6.65
CA GLU A 236 -21.02 9.07 7.21
C GLU A 236 -21.88 8.53 8.36
N GLY A 237 -22.40 7.31 8.21
CA GLY A 237 -23.16 6.62 9.25
C GLY A 237 -22.34 6.37 10.52
N LEU A 238 -21.08 5.94 10.36
CA LEU A 238 -20.15 5.76 11.48
C LEU A 238 -19.76 7.10 12.12
N MET A 239 -19.52 8.15 11.34
CA MET A 239 -19.26 9.49 11.86
C MET A 239 -20.45 10.04 12.65
N ALA A 240 -21.67 9.91 12.12
CA ALA A 240 -22.88 10.30 12.81
C ALA A 240 -23.09 9.50 14.10
N ALA A 241 -22.79 8.20 14.10
CA ALA A 241 -22.83 7.36 15.29
C ALA A 241 -21.80 7.79 16.35
N ALA A 242 -20.60 8.19 15.94
CA ALA A 242 -19.58 8.71 16.86
C ALA A 242 -20.02 10.04 17.50
N HIS A 243 -20.62 10.95 16.72
CA HIS A 243 -21.19 12.19 17.25
C HIS A 243 -22.33 11.95 18.25
N GLU A 244 -23.25 11.03 17.93
CA GLU A 244 -24.34 10.65 18.84
C GLU A 244 -23.81 9.96 20.10
N ALA A 245 -22.83 9.07 19.97
CA ALA A 245 -22.16 8.42 21.09
C ALA A 245 -21.49 9.44 22.02
N ALA A 246 -20.83 10.46 21.46
CA ALA A 246 -20.22 11.54 22.21
C ALA A 246 -21.26 12.39 22.94
N ALA A 247 -22.39 12.70 22.31
CA ALA A 247 -23.49 13.43 22.94
C ALA A 247 -24.12 12.62 24.10
N GLU A 248 -24.40 11.33 23.90
CA GLU A 248 -24.90 10.43 24.96
C GLU A 248 -23.89 10.29 26.10
N PHE A 249 -22.59 10.18 25.77
CA PHE A 249 -21.52 10.12 26.76
C PHE A 249 -21.43 11.41 27.59
N ASN A 250 -21.54 12.58 26.95
CA ASN A 250 -21.51 13.86 27.65
C ASN A 250 -22.69 13.98 28.64
N GLN A 251 -23.91 13.67 28.19
CA GLN A 251 -25.10 13.68 29.04
C GLN A 251 -24.97 12.74 30.26
N GLN A 252 -24.35 11.57 30.09
CA GLN A 252 -24.12 10.64 31.20
C GLN A 252 -23.04 11.15 32.16
N SER A 253 -21.98 11.75 31.62
CA SER A 253 -20.87 12.30 32.40
C SER A 253 -21.30 13.48 33.27
N GLU A 254 -22.31 14.24 32.87
CA GLU A 254 -22.92 15.31 33.68
C GLU A 254 -23.56 14.81 34.99
N ASN A 255 -23.94 13.53 35.04
CA ASN A 255 -24.49 12.91 36.25
C ASN A 255 -23.42 12.27 37.14
N LEU A 256 -22.14 12.37 36.78
CA LEU A 256 -21.05 11.76 37.54
C LEU A 256 -20.81 12.58 38.82
N GLU A 257 -21.11 11.99 39.97
CA GLU A 257 -20.89 12.66 41.25
C GLU A 257 -19.43 12.51 41.71
N ILE A 258 -18.87 13.60 42.27
CA ILE A 258 -17.51 13.61 42.83
C ILE A 258 -17.36 12.54 43.92
N HIS A 259 -18.41 12.26 44.67
CA HIS A 259 -18.42 11.27 45.73
C HIS A 259 -18.19 9.83 45.22
N ASP A 260 -18.75 9.49 44.06
CA ASP A 260 -18.50 8.18 43.42
C ASP A 260 -17.05 8.03 43.00
N LEU A 261 -16.44 9.12 42.50
CA LEU A 261 -15.03 9.17 42.14
C LEU A 261 -14.12 9.04 43.37
N GLN A 262 -14.48 9.66 44.49
CA GLN A 262 -13.75 9.53 45.75
C GLN A 262 -13.81 8.09 46.29
N PHE A 263 -14.96 7.42 46.20
CA PHE A 263 -15.06 6.02 46.60
C PHE A 263 -14.26 5.09 45.72
N LEU A 264 -14.28 5.32 44.40
CA LEU A 264 -13.44 4.59 43.47
C LEU A 264 -11.96 4.76 43.81
N GLU A 265 -11.52 5.99 44.09
CA GLU A 265 -10.14 6.28 44.48
C GLU A 265 -9.78 5.58 45.81
N LEU A 266 -10.60 5.76 46.85
CA LEU A 266 -10.35 5.24 48.19
C LEU A 266 -10.37 3.70 48.27
N PHE A 267 -11.30 3.04 47.59
CA PHE A 267 -11.52 1.59 47.74
C PHE A 267 -10.89 0.74 46.64
N ARG A 268 -10.58 1.29 45.47
CA ARG A 268 -10.02 0.54 44.34
C ARG A 268 -8.68 1.08 43.89
N LEU A 269 -8.63 2.32 43.42
CA LEU A 269 -7.45 2.82 42.73
C LEU A 269 -6.24 2.98 43.66
N ASN A 270 -6.46 3.35 44.93
CA ASN A 270 -5.40 3.38 45.94
C ASN A 270 -4.80 1.99 46.22
N ALA A 271 -5.61 0.94 46.23
CA ALA A 271 -5.11 -0.43 46.39
C ALA A 271 -4.27 -0.85 45.18
N GLU A 272 -4.64 -0.36 43.99
CA GLU A 272 -4.04 -0.70 42.69
C GLU A 272 -2.90 0.27 42.30
N ASN A 273 -2.64 1.32 43.09
CA ASN A 273 -1.71 2.42 42.77
C ASN A 273 -1.93 3.03 41.36
N GLN A 274 -3.16 3.02 40.87
CA GLN A 274 -3.56 3.67 39.63
C GLN A 274 -4.03 5.08 39.95
N THR A 275 -3.69 6.06 39.11
CA THR A 275 -4.18 7.42 39.32
C THR A 275 -5.62 7.53 38.80
N LEU A 276 -6.47 8.28 39.52
CA LEU A 276 -7.83 8.55 39.07
C LEU A 276 -7.89 9.14 37.64
N PRO A 277 -7.02 10.09 37.24
CA PRO A 277 -7.00 10.59 35.86
C PRO A 277 -6.69 9.52 34.81
N GLU A 278 -5.71 8.63 35.05
CA GLU A 278 -5.39 7.54 34.13
C GLU A 278 -6.59 6.60 33.95
N TYR A 279 -7.20 6.20 35.07
CA TYR A 279 -8.36 5.30 35.04
C TYR A 279 -9.56 5.93 34.33
N LEU A 280 -9.90 7.19 34.64
CA LEU A 280 -11.02 7.87 33.99
C LEU A 280 -10.78 8.09 32.50
N THR A 281 -9.55 8.40 32.09
CA THR A 281 -9.20 8.55 30.66
C THR A 281 -9.44 7.25 29.91
N TRP A 282 -8.97 6.12 30.47
CA TRP A 282 -9.22 4.80 29.91
C TRP A 282 -10.72 4.46 29.87
N LEU A 283 -11.42 4.60 31.01
CA LEU A 283 -12.84 4.25 31.13
C LEU A 283 -13.70 5.07 30.16
N PHE A 284 -13.42 6.37 30.03
CA PHE A 284 -14.14 7.26 29.12
C PHE A 284 -13.89 6.89 27.66
N SER A 285 -12.65 6.57 27.30
CA SER A 285 -12.28 6.13 25.95
C SER A 285 -13.00 4.83 25.58
N GLU A 286 -12.99 3.83 26.46
CA GLU A 286 -13.67 2.54 26.24
C GLU A 286 -15.20 2.68 26.22
N ALA A 287 -15.77 3.50 27.11
CA ALA A 287 -17.20 3.78 27.12
C ALA A 287 -17.66 4.45 25.82
N LEU A 288 -16.89 5.43 25.32
CA LEU A 288 -17.18 6.11 24.06
C LEU A 288 -17.03 5.16 22.86
N ALA A 289 -15.99 4.33 22.83
CA ALA A 289 -15.79 3.32 21.81
C ALA A 289 -16.92 2.28 21.80
N ALA A 290 -17.35 1.81 22.98
CA ALA A 290 -18.46 0.87 23.13
C ALA A 290 -19.79 1.47 22.65
N LYS A 291 -20.08 2.73 22.99
CA LYS A 291 -21.26 3.46 22.49
C LYS A 291 -21.23 3.63 20.98
N THR A 292 -20.08 4.03 20.43
CA THR A 292 -19.88 4.17 18.98
C THR A 292 -20.15 2.85 18.26
N ARG A 293 -19.65 1.71 18.78
CA ARG A 293 -19.94 0.39 18.23
C ARG A 293 -21.42 0.02 18.31
N ARG A 294 -22.06 0.28 19.46
CA ARG A 294 -23.49 -0.01 19.69
C ARG A 294 -24.41 0.77 18.75
N LEU A 295 -24.12 2.05 18.50
CA LEU A 295 -24.91 2.91 17.63
C LEU A 295 -24.54 2.76 16.16
N GLY A 296 -23.25 2.54 15.86
CA GLY A 296 -22.72 2.52 14.51
C GLY A 296 -23.06 1.25 13.75
N LEU A 297 -22.85 0.06 14.35
CA LEU A 297 -23.04 -1.21 13.64
C LEU A 297 -24.47 -1.36 13.09
N PRO A 298 -25.56 -1.09 13.85
CA PRO A 298 -26.91 -1.16 13.30
C PRO A 298 -27.17 -0.17 12.15
N LYS A 299 -26.56 1.02 12.18
CA LYS A 299 -26.72 2.03 11.13
C LYS A 299 -26.09 1.62 9.80
N VAL A 300 -25.02 0.83 9.84
CA VAL A 300 -24.26 0.46 8.64
C VAL A 300 -24.40 -1.00 8.22
N ALA A 301 -24.99 -1.86 9.06
CA ALA A 301 -25.14 -3.29 8.80
C ALA A 301 -25.94 -3.62 7.53
N SER A 302 -26.81 -2.70 7.08
CA SER A 302 -27.60 -2.87 5.85
C SER A 302 -26.85 -2.47 4.58
N SER A 303 -25.74 -1.73 4.71
CA SER A 303 -24.92 -1.30 3.57
C SER A 303 -24.09 -2.47 3.06
N THR A 304 -24.47 -3.01 1.91
CA THR A 304 -23.69 -4.06 1.25
C THR A 304 -22.55 -3.42 0.45
N ILE A 305 -21.31 -3.61 0.88
CA ILE A 305 -20.13 -3.14 0.13
C ILE A 305 -19.70 -4.26 -0.81
N VAL A 306 -19.85 -4.04 -2.12
CA VAL A 306 -19.37 -4.98 -3.14
C VAL A 306 -17.91 -4.68 -3.43
N SER A 307 -17.01 -5.51 -2.90
CA SER A 307 -15.55 -5.28 -3.01
C SER A 307 -15.04 -5.27 -4.45
N GLU A 308 -15.73 -5.92 -5.39
CA GLU A 308 -15.35 -5.99 -6.80
C GLU A 308 -15.55 -4.65 -7.55
N GLU A 309 -16.36 -3.74 -6.98
CA GLU A 309 -16.65 -2.43 -7.56
C GLU A 309 -15.70 -1.33 -7.06
N ALA A 310 -14.92 -1.61 -6.01
CA ALA A 310 -13.96 -0.67 -5.44
C ALA A 310 -12.67 -0.66 -6.28
N THR A 311 -12.59 0.23 -7.26
CA THR A 311 -11.42 0.35 -8.15
C THR A 311 -10.44 1.43 -7.69
N PHE A 312 -9.13 1.14 -7.76
CA PHE A 312 -8.08 2.13 -7.57
C PHE A 312 -7.84 2.90 -8.86
N THR A 313 -8.02 4.23 -8.84
CA THR A 313 -7.89 5.05 -10.06
C THR A 313 -6.46 5.53 -10.31
N GLY A 314 -5.60 5.57 -9.28
CA GLY A 314 -4.22 6.06 -9.39
C GLY A 314 -4.07 7.58 -9.54
N ASP A 315 -5.18 8.31 -9.64
CA ASP A 315 -5.15 9.74 -9.94
C ASP A 315 -4.83 10.62 -8.73
N ILE A 316 -4.83 10.04 -7.52
CA ILE A 316 -4.67 10.79 -6.27
C ILE A 316 -3.81 10.02 -5.27
N LEU A 317 -3.01 10.78 -4.51
CA LEU A 317 -2.18 10.26 -3.44
C LEU A 317 -3.04 9.70 -2.29
N GLN A 318 -2.69 8.49 -1.84
CA GLN A 318 -3.32 7.88 -0.67
C GLN A 318 -3.04 8.74 0.57
N LYS A 319 -4.09 9.10 1.30
CA LYS A 319 -3.96 9.79 2.60
C LYS A 319 -3.55 8.79 3.69
N ARG A 320 -2.85 9.29 4.72
CA ARG A 320 -2.33 8.47 5.83
C ARG A 320 -3.37 8.07 6.89
N VAL A 321 -4.59 8.61 6.79
CA VAL A 321 -5.65 8.53 7.83
C VAL A 321 -5.88 7.12 8.38
N LEU A 322 -6.01 6.09 7.54
CA LEU A 322 -6.25 4.73 8.04
C LEU A 322 -5.05 4.17 8.82
N TYR A 323 -3.83 4.49 8.37
CA TYR A 323 -2.61 4.13 9.08
C TYR A 323 -2.51 4.88 10.41
N ASP A 324 -2.87 6.16 10.41
CA ASP A 324 -2.87 7.00 11.61
C ASP A 324 -3.83 6.45 12.66
N PHE A 325 -5.10 6.18 12.27
CA PHE A 325 -6.09 5.56 13.15
C PHE A 325 -5.63 4.22 13.70
N PHE A 326 -5.04 3.37 12.87
CA PHE A 326 -4.58 2.07 13.34
C PHE A 326 -3.38 2.20 14.29
N SER A 327 -2.44 3.11 14.00
CA SER A 327 -1.30 3.41 14.87
C SER A 327 -1.75 3.92 16.25
N GLU A 328 -2.77 4.78 16.30
CA GLU A 328 -3.34 5.32 17.54
C GLU A 328 -4.04 4.23 18.38
N ILE A 329 -4.65 3.23 17.74
CA ILE A 329 -5.25 2.08 18.42
C ILE A 329 -4.16 1.17 19.00
N VAL A 330 -3.06 0.96 18.27
CA VAL A 330 -1.96 0.08 18.71
C VAL A 330 -1.14 0.72 19.83
N PHE A 331 -0.86 2.02 19.73
CA PHE A 331 0.02 2.72 20.68
C PHE A 331 -0.64 3.96 21.27
N SER A 332 -0.65 4.03 22.60
CA SER A 332 -1.02 5.21 23.36
C SER A 332 0.23 6.01 23.78
N PRO A 333 0.09 7.32 24.06
CA PRO A 333 1.16 8.13 24.59
C PRO A 333 1.78 7.55 25.87
N ALA A 334 3.05 7.87 26.13
CA ALA A 334 3.70 7.50 27.38
C ALA A 334 2.98 8.13 28.59
N LEU A 335 2.41 7.31 29.47
CA LEU A 335 1.84 7.76 30.75
C LEU A 335 2.97 8.04 31.76
N SER A 336 2.84 9.09 32.57
CA SER A 336 3.91 9.60 33.44
C SER A 336 4.10 8.81 34.75
N THR A 337 5.39 8.57 35.02
CA THR A 337 6.08 8.31 36.31
C THR A 337 5.46 7.30 37.29
N GLY A 338 5.63 6.01 36.99
CA GLY A 338 5.52 5.00 38.04
C GLY A 338 5.61 3.57 37.54
N GLY A 339 6.82 3.03 37.48
CA GLY A 339 7.06 1.58 37.32
C GLY A 339 6.80 1.02 35.93
N ALA A 340 7.50 -0.04 35.54
CA ALA A 340 7.22 -0.74 34.28
C ALA A 340 5.86 -1.46 34.35
N ARG A 341 5.03 -1.28 33.31
CA ARG A 341 3.73 -1.94 33.13
C ARG A 341 3.76 -2.85 31.90
N PHE A 342 2.83 -3.80 31.83
CA PHE A 342 2.68 -4.60 30.63
C PHE A 342 2.35 -3.71 29.43
N GLY A 343 2.99 -3.97 28.28
CA GLY A 343 2.81 -3.15 27.09
C GLY A 343 3.66 -1.88 27.04
N ASP A 344 4.33 -1.49 28.13
CA ASP A 344 5.23 -0.32 28.10
C ASP A 344 6.34 -0.50 27.07
N ILE A 345 6.66 0.59 26.38
CA ILE A 345 7.77 0.66 25.44
C ILE A 345 8.83 1.59 26.01
N PHE A 346 10.02 1.04 26.21
CA PHE A 346 11.19 1.76 26.68
C PHE A 346 12.22 1.92 25.56
N ARG A 347 12.78 3.12 25.46
CA ARG A 347 13.97 3.43 24.66
C ARG A 347 15.18 3.46 25.59
N THR A 348 16.21 2.69 25.27
CA THR A 348 17.49 2.72 25.99
C THR A 348 18.37 3.89 25.50
N GLU A 349 19.43 4.23 26.22
CA GLU A 349 20.46 5.18 25.76
C GLU A 349 21.10 4.79 24.42
N GLU A 350 21.22 3.49 24.15
CA GLU A 350 21.72 2.94 22.86
C GLU A 350 20.66 2.97 21.73
N ASN A 351 19.53 3.66 21.93
CA ASN A 351 18.41 3.75 20.99
C ASN A 351 17.76 2.40 20.63
N ARG A 352 17.79 1.43 21.56
CA ARG A 352 17.07 0.16 21.45
C ARG A 352 15.67 0.31 22.03
N TYR A 353 14.70 -0.35 21.41
CA TYR A 353 13.30 -0.30 21.80
C TYR A 353 12.89 -1.63 22.43
N LEU A 354 12.38 -1.57 23.66
CA LEU A 354 12.05 -2.72 24.48
C LEU A 354 10.57 -2.69 24.84
N LEU A 355 9.84 -3.77 24.54
CA LEU A 355 8.46 -3.95 24.96
C LEU A 355 8.40 -4.85 26.20
N VAL A 356 7.68 -4.42 27.23
CA VAL A 356 7.45 -5.21 28.45
C VAL A 356 6.38 -6.27 28.22
N LEU A 357 6.74 -7.55 28.39
CA LEU A 357 5.88 -8.71 28.11
C LEU A 357 5.34 -9.43 29.35
N THR A 358 6.02 -9.32 30.48
CA THR A 358 5.51 -9.87 31.74
C THR A 358 4.63 -8.84 32.42
N PRO A 359 3.45 -9.24 32.91
CA PRO A 359 2.65 -8.35 33.74
C PRO A 359 3.43 -8.03 35.00
N ALA A 360 3.65 -6.74 35.22
CA ALA A 360 4.14 -6.26 36.49
C ALA A 360 2.99 -6.27 37.50
N CYS A 361 2.36 -7.44 37.75
CA CYS A 361 1.25 -7.61 38.68
C CYS A 361 0.24 -6.45 38.60
N ASP A 362 -0.69 -6.51 37.66
CA ASP A 362 -1.62 -5.40 37.35
C ASP A 362 -2.41 -4.84 38.56
N LEU A 363 -2.45 -5.58 39.68
CA LEU A 363 -3.13 -5.20 40.93
C LEU A 363 -2.18 -4.83 42.09
N VAL A 364 -0.89 -5.19 42.06
CA VAL A 364 0.06 -4.99 43.18
C VAL A 364 1.44 -4.71 42.60
N ARG A 365 1.99 -3.52 42.82
CA ARG A 365 3.35 -3.18 42.34
C ARG A 365 4.34 -4.30 42.67
N CYS A 366 5.13 -4.66 41.67
CA CYS A 366 6.14 -5.69 41.82
C CYS A 366 7.25 -5.23 42.77
N ASP A 367 7.78 -6.17 43.55
CA ASP A 367 9.05 -5.96 44.26
C ASP A 367 10.09 -5.38 43.28
N ALA A 368 10.84 -4.37 43.73
CA ALA A 368 11.92 -3.75 42.99
C ALA A 368 12.92 -4.78 42.43
N ALA A 369 13.08 -5.91 43.13
CA ALA A 369 13.95 -7.02 42.73
C ALA A 369 13.32 -8.01 41.73
N LYS A 370 12.04 -7.85 41.36
CA LYS A 370 11.35 -8.75 40.42
C LYS A 370 11.94 -8.60 39.02
N ASN A 371 12.13 -9.75 38.36
CA ASN A 371 12.53 -9.83 36.97
C ASN A 371 11.34 -9.54 36.04
N ILE A 372 11.53 -8.60 35.13
CA ILE A 372 10.59 -8.21 34.08
C ILE A 372 11.16 -8.67 32.74
N LEU A 373 10.37 -9.40 31.98
CA LEU A 373 10.70 -9.86 30.64
C LEU A 373 10.38 -8.76 29.64
N CYS A 374 11.37 -8.41 28.82
CA CYS A 374 11.22 -7.50 27.71
C CYS A 374 11.63 -8.18 26.40
N VAL A 375 11.05 -7.76 25.29
CA VAL A 375 11.50 -8.13 23.94
C VAL A 375 12.00 -6.91 23.22
N GLU A 376 13.09 -7.06 22.49
CA GLU A 376 13.68 -5.98 21.68
C GLU A 376 13.05 -5.90 20.29
N ALA A 377 12.85 -4.69 19.79
CA ALA A 377 12.50 -4.45 18.39
C ALA A 377 13.74 -4.06 17.57
N SER A 378 13.81 -4.59 16.35
CA SER A 378 14.58 -3.91 15.29
C SER A 378 13.74 -2.75 14.77
N VAL A 379 14.33 -1.56 14.70
CA VAL A 379 13.62 -0.33 14.34
C VAL A 379 14.09 0.20 12.99
N LEU A 380 13.12 0.58 12.16
CA LEU A 380 13.37 1.24 10.88
C LEU A 380 12.56 2.54 10.83
N ASP A 381 13.20 3.61 10.36
CA ASP A 381 12.49 4.86 10.06
C ASP A 381 11.61 4.66 8.83
N TYR A 382 10.32 4.92 9.02
CA TYR A 382 9.24 4.76 8.06
C TYR A 382 8.49 6.08 7.84
N SER A 383 9.15 7.21 8.05
CA SER A 383 8.55 8.54 7.88
C SER A 383 8.26 8.87 6.40
N ASP A 384 8.88 8.18 5.42
CA ASP A 384 8.58 8.32 3.99
C ASP A 384 7.34 7.49 3.57
N PRO A 385 6.26 8.12 3.04
CA PRO A 385 5.07 7.39 2.59
C PRO A 385 5.35 6.39 1.45
N ARG A 386 6.39 6.58 0.64
CA ARG A 386 6.74 5.65 -0.44
C ARG A 386 7.33 4.34 0.07
N THR A 387 7.96 4.38 1.24
CA THR A 387 8.48 3.20 1.93
C THR A 387 7.33 2.47 2.62
N GLN A 388 6.39 3.21 3.21
CA GLN A 388 5.18 2.66 3.85
C GLN A 388 4.34 1.77 2.92
N SER A 389 4.25 2.10 1.63
CA SER A 389 3.39 1.36 0.68
C SER A 389 3.96 0.03 0.18
N LYS A 390 5.25 -0.23 0.41
CA LYS A 390 5.93 -1.44 -0.11
C LYS A 390 5.90 -2.62 0.86
N GLU A 391 5.53 -2.35 2.11
CA GLU A 391 5.89 -3.22 3.22
C GLU A 391 4.70 -3.47 4.13
N LYS A 392 4.68 -4.66 4.73
CA LYS A 392 3.64 -5.02 5.68
C LYS A 392 3.93 -4.30 7.01
N LEU A 393 3.17 -3.25 7.29
CA LEU A 393 3.35 -2.38 8.46
C LEU A 393 2.85 -3.00 9.76
N PHE A 394 1.89 -3.93 9.68
CA PHE A 394 1.23 -4.51 10.85
C PHE A 394 1.14 -6.04 10.76
N GLY A 395 1.28 -6.71 11.89
CA GLY A 395 1.10 -8.14 12.05
C GLY A 395 2.32 -8.96 11.63
N LYS A 396 2.10 -10.24 11.30
CA LYS A 396 3.17 -11.23 11.09
C LYS A 396 4.01 -10.99 9.83
N HIS A 397 5.32 -10.92 10.00
CA HIS A 397 6.36 -10.86 8.98
C HIS A 397 7.37 -12.00 9.20
N ASP A 398 8.18 -12.33 8.18
CA ASP A 398 9.14 -13.44 8.23
C ASP A 398 10.15 -13.30 9.40
N SER A 399 10.51 -12.06 9.72
CA SER A 399 11.44 -11.71 10.80
C SER A 399 10.79 -11.43 12.16
N GLY A 400 9.46 -11.39 12.26
CA GLY A 400 8.78 -11.08 13.53
C GLY A 400 7.42 -10.39 13.36
N LEU A 401 6.82 -9.97 14.47
CA LEU A 401 5.60 -9.16 14.47
C LEU A 401 5.95 -7.69 14.28
N ARG A 402 5.23 -7.00 13.39
CA ARG A 402 5.46 -5.61 13.03
C ARG A 402 4.36 -4.69 13.53
N HIS A 403 4.75 -3.52 14.04
CA HIS A 403 3.84 -2.47 14.46
C HIS A 403 4.49 -1.10 14.20
N LEU A 404 3.70 -0.13 13.74
CA LEU A 404 4.16 1.24 13.48
C LEU A 404 3.91 2.13 14.69
N LEU A 405 4.97 2.64 15.30
CA LEU A 405 4.92 3.61 16.41
C LEU A 405 5.14 5.02 15.86
N LYS A 406 4.29 5.96 16.23
CA LYS A 406 4.50 7.39 15.99
C LYS A 406 5.11 8.05 17.21
N VAL A 407 6.21 8.76 17.02
CA VAL A 407 6.93 9.47 18.08
C VAL A 407 7.04 10.94 17.70
N GLY A 408 6.78 11.83 18.66
CA GLY A 408 6.75 13.29 18.42
C GLY A 408 5.35 13.82 18.12
N ALA A 409 5.26 15.11 17.80
CA ALA A 409 4.00 15.77 17.48
C ALA A 409 4.18 16.78 16.35
N GLY A 410 3.14 16.95 15.52
CA GLY A 410 3.11 17.90 14.41
C GLY A 410 4.22 17.63 13.39
N ASP A 411 4.95 18.66 12.99
CA ASP A 411 5.99 18.59 11.95
C ASP A 411 7.25 17.79 12.37
N SER A 412 7.35 17.40 13.65
CA SER A 412 8.43 16.56 14.18
C SER A 412 8.04 15.09 14.35
N GLU A 413 6.83 14.70 13.91
CA GLU A 413 6.34 13.33 14.02
C GLU A 413 7.18 12.37 13.13
N GLN A 414 7.81 11.40 13.78
CA GLN A 414 8.52 10.30 13.14
C GLN A 414 7.68 9.03 13.21
N SER A 415 7.63 8.29 12.11
CA SER A 415 6.98 6.99 12.05
C SER A 415 8.04 5.89 12.12
N LEU A 416 8.09 5.14 13.22
CA LEU A 416 9.06 4.09 13.47
C LEU A 416 8.41 2.72 13.32
N LEU A 417 8.91 1.90 12.38
CA LEU A 417 8.44 0.53 12.23
C LEU A 417 9.22 -0.38 13.19
N LEU A 418 8.52 -0.89 14.21
CA LEU A 418 9.06 -1.83 15.19
C LEU A 418 8.82 -3.25 14.70
N THR A 419 9.89 -4.03 14.52
CA THR A 419 9.79 -5.49 14.30
C THR A 419 10.31 -6.23 15.52
N TRP A 420 9.40 -6.82 16.29
CA TRP A 420 9.71 -7.52 17.55
C TRP A 420 10.48 -8.81 17.28
N GLN A 421 11.68 -8.90 17.84
CA GLN A 421 12.60 -10.03 17.63
C GLN A 421 12.31 -11.12 18.66
N LYS A 422 11.61 -12.19 18.24
CA LYS A 422 11.15 -13.27 19.13
C LYS A 422 12.26 -14.08 19.84
N ASP A 423 13.52 -13.83 19.50
CA ASP A 423 14.73 -14.41 20.07
C ASP A 423 15.60 -13.39 20.80
N SER A 424 15.37 -12.08 20.64
CA SER A 424 16.05 -11.03 21.40
C SER A 424 15.25 -10.66 22.65
N ILE A 425 15.38 -11.50 23.67
CA ILE A 425 14.62 -11.42 24.90
C ILE A 425 15.56 -11.03 26.03
N HIS A 426 15.19 -9.99 26.76
CA HIS A 426 15.97 -9.42 27.84
C HIS A 426 15.20 -9.49 29.15
N THR A 427 15.91 -9.66 30.25
CA THR A 427 15.32 -9.62 31.59
C THR A 427 15.96 -8.52 32.38
N TYR A 428 15.14 -7.60 32.88
CA TYR A 428 15.58 -6.47 33.70
C TYR A 428 14.94 -6.54 35.08
N LYS A 429 15.58 -5.96 36.08
CA LYS A 429 14.91 -5.69 37.35
C LYS A 429 13.90 -4.59 37.17
N TYR A 430 12.77 -4.69 37.86
CA TYR A 430 11.75 -3.65 37.85
C TYR A 430 12.32 -2.26 38.23
N ALA A 431 13.26 -2.22 39.18
CA ALA A 431 13.96 -0.99 39.57
C ALA A 431 14.81 -0.38 38.45
N GLU A 432 15.39 -1.21 37.57
CA GLU A 432 16.24 -0.74 36.47
C GLU A 432 15.40 -0.03 35.41
N LEU A 433 14.26 -0.62 35.02
CA LEU A 433 13.32 -0.02 34.07
C LEU A 433 12.66 1.25 34.59
N SER A 434 12.65 1.44 35.91
CA SER A 434 12.15 2.66 36.56
C SER A 434 13.23 3.74 36.72
N GLY A 435 14.48 3.45 36.31
CA GLY A 435 15.61 4.35 36.40
C GLY A 435 15.75 5.30 35.19
N GLN A 436 16.78 6.15 35.22
CA GLN A 436 17.02 7.16 34.17
C GLN A 436 17.57 6.60 32.85
N ALA A 437 18.10 5.37 32.85
CA ALA A 437 18.69 4.73 31.66
C ALA A 437 17.63 4.30 30.61
N PHE A 438 16.35 4.32 30.99
CA PHE A 438 15.23 3.93 30.14
C PHE A 438 14.24 5.09 30.05
N GLU A 439 13.97 5.50 28.82
CA GLU A 439 12.95 6.50 28.52
C GLU A 439 11.69 5.79 28.05
N ARG A 440 10.57 6.01 28.74
CA ARG A 440 9.27 5.51 28.27
C ARG A 440 8.82 6.33 27.07
N VAL A 441 8.63 5.67 25.92
CA VAL A 441 8.26 6.33 24.65
C VAL A 441 6.81 6.07 24.24
N GLY A 442 6.15 5.07 24.84
CA GLY A 442 4.75 4.78 24.56
C GLY A 442 4.23 3.59 25.34
N LEU A 443 2.93 3.31 25.17
CA LEU A 443 2.24 2.15 25.74
C LEU A 443 1.53 1.40 24.61
N MET A 444 1.90 0.15 24.38
CA MET A 444 1.21 -0.73 23.45
C MET A 444 -0.11 -1.22 24.04
N ASN A 445 -1.19 -1.14 23.28
CA ASN A 445 -2.48 -1.68 23.67
C ASN A 445 -2.36 -3.18 23.99
N GLU A 446 -3.03 -3.60 25.06
CA GLU A 446 -2.89 -4.91 25.68
C GLU A 446 -3.11 -6.07 24.70
N ILE A 447 -4.06 -5.93 23.77
CA ILE A 447 -4.36 -6.99 22.78
C ILE A 447 -3.13 -7.27 21.92
N PHE A 448 -2.46 -6.22 21.43
CA PHE A 448 -1.27 -6.38 20.58
C PHE A 448 -0.04 -6.74 21.41
N ALA A 449 0.09 -6.23 22.63
CA ALA A 449 1.14 -6.67 23.55
C ALA A 449 1.03 -8.17 23.87
N HIS A 450 -0.21 -8.69 24.00
CA HIS A 450 -0.47 -10.12 24.17
C HIS A 450 -0.12 -10.93 22.91
N GLU A 451 -0.40 -10.42 21.72
CA GLU A 451 0.03 -11.04 20.46
C GLU A 451 1.57 -11.20 20.41
N VAL A 452 2.31 -10.14 20.75
CA VAL A 452 3.78 -10.20 20.79
C VAL A 452 4.26 -11.17 21.86
N LYS A 453 3.65 -11.14 23.04
CA LYS A 453 3.95 -12.07 24.13
C LYS A 453 3.73 -13.52 23.70
N GLU A 454 2.64 -13.83 23.00
CA GLU A 454 2.35 -15.17 22.52
C GLU A 454 3.44 -15.67 21.56
N GLU A 455 3.83 -14.87 20.56
CA GLU A 455 4.87 -15.27 19.60
C GLU A 455 6.23 -15.49 20.28
N VAL A 456 6.58 -14.64 21.25
CA VAL A 456 7.81 -14.78 22.06
C VAL A 456 7.77 -16.04 22.94
N LEU A 457 6.69 -16.25 23.69
CA LEU A 457 6.56 -17.42 24.57
C LEU A 457 6.45 -18.72 23.79
N ARG A 458 5.83 -18.71 22.61
CA ARG A 458 5.80 -19.85 21.69
C ARG A 458 7.21 -20.23 21.25
N ASN A 459 8.09 -19.25 21.03
CA ASN A 459 9.48 -19.51 20.67
C ASN A 459 10.31 -20.01 21.87
N LEU A 460 10.19 -19.35 23.02
CA LEU A 460 10.84 -19.76 24.28
C LEU A 460 10.41 -21.16 24.74
N GLY A 461 9.14 -21.50 24.56
CA GLY A 461 8.54 -22.76 24.99
C GLY A 461 8.87 -23.96 24.08
N ARG A 462 9.59 -23.77 22.97
CA ARG A 462 10.02 -24.90 22.12
C ARG A 462 11.07 -25.72 22.83
N VAL A 463 10.64 -26.83 23.44
CA VAL A 463 11.52 -27.93 23.82
C VAL A 463 12.03 -28.58 22.51
N GLY A 464 13.34 -28.78 22.39
CA GLY A 464 13.98 -29.24 21.15
C GLY A 464 13.28 -30.44 20.50
N THR A 465 13.22 -30.45 19.17
CA THR A 465 12.68 -31.59 18.41
C THR A 465 13.53 -32.84 18.63
N SER A 466 12.88 -33.99 18.83
CA SER A 466 13.53 -35.30 18.89
C SER A 466 14.44 -35.49 17.68
N ILE A 467 15.67 -35.95 17.90
CA ILE A 467 16.55 -36.36 16.80
C ILE A 467 15.91 -37.59 16.16
N ASN A 468 15.44 -37.48 14.91
CA ASN A 468 14.97 -38.63 14.15
C ASN A 468 16.19 -39.40 13.63
N PRO A 469 16.50 -40.61 14.14
CA PRO A 469 17.64 -41.36 13.64
C PRO A 469 17.41 -41.72 12.18
N ALA A 470 18.35 -41.40 11.30
CA ALA A 470 18.26 -41.80 9.89
C ALA A 470 18.27 -43.34 9.79
N PRO A 471 17.35 -43.97 9.04
CA PRO A 471 17.36 -45.41 8.85
C PRO A 471 18.65 -45.83 8.12
N PRO A 472 19.42 -46.78 8.64
CA PRO A 472 20.62 -47.28 7.97
C PRO A 472 20.24 -48.20 6.80
N PHE A 473 20.83 -47.98 5.63
CA PHE A 473 20.69 -48.90 4.48
C PHE A 473 21.96 -49.73 4.31
N ALA A 474 21.83 -51.05 4.36
CA ALA A 474 22.94 -51.97 4.13
C ALA A 474 23.39 -51.94 2.66
N LEU A 475 24.71 -51.89 2.45
CA LEU A 475 25.34 -51.89 1.14
C LEU A 475 26.23 -53.12 0.97
N ASN A 476 26.25 -53.64 -0.26
CA ASN A 476 27.28 -54.56 -0.75
C ASN A 476 28.42 -53.75 -1.39
N ALA A 477 29.60 -54.32 -1.48
CA ALA A 477 30.75 -53.64 -2.06
C ALA A 477 31.45 -54.50 -3.11
N VAL A 478 32.08 -53.81 -4.06
CA VAL A 478 33.05 -54.39 -4.97
C VAL A 478 34.38 -53.71 -4.71
N ILE A 479 35.40 -54.48 -4.37
CA ILE A 479 36.76 -53.96 -4.21
C ILE A 479 37.56 -54.19 -5.48
N ARG A 480 38.32 -53.17 -5.87
CA ARG A 480 39.24 -53.23 -7.00
C ARG A 480 40.58 -52.66 -6.59
N TRP A 481 41.65 -53.40 -6.80
CA TRP A 481 43.00 -52.90 -6.56
C TRP A 481 43.96 -53.33 -7.67
N ARG A 482 45.09 -52.64 -7.79
CA ARG A 482 46.16 -53.01 -8.72
C ARG A 482 47.38 -53.42 -7.93
N SER A 483 48.00 -54.52 -8.35
CA SER A 483 49.29 -54.98 -7.85
C SER A 483 50.09 -55.50 -9.04
N ASN A 484 51.38 -55.11 -9.16
CA ASN A 484 52.27 -55.56 -10.23
C ASN A 484 51.70 -55.42 -11.66
N GLY A 485 50.91 -54.39 -11.92
CA GLY A 485 50.29 -54.14 -13.22
C GLY A 485 49.00 -54.92 -13.50
N ALA A 486 48.67 -55.95 -12.70
CA ALA A 486 47.39 -56.66 -12.77
C ALA A 486 46.32 -55.94 -11.93
N VAL A 487 45.06 -56.00 -12.38
CA VAL A 487 43.90 -55.45 -11.65
C VAL A 487 43.09 -56.61 -11.09
N HIS A 488 42.93 -56.64 -9.78
CA HIS A 488 42.12 -57.61 -9.05
C HIS A 488 40.77 -56.99 -8.72
N THR A 489 39.70 -57.77 -8.85
CA THR A 489 38.32 -57.33 -8.58
C THR A 489 37.59 -58.43 -7.82
N HIS A 490 37.09 -58.11 -6.62
CA HIS A 490 36.35 -59.06 -5.79
C HIS A 490 35.05 -58.42 -5.33
N GLU A 491 33.96 -59.17 -5.46
CA GLU A 491 32.67 -58.79 -4.91
C GLU A 491 32.54 -59.35 -3.48
N THR A 492 31.88 -58.61 -2.61
CA THR A 492 31.65 -59.09 -1.25
C THR A 492 30.73 -60.31 -1.25
N PRO A 493 30.91 -61.25 -0.29
CA PRO A 493 30.08 -62.45 -0.21
C PRO A 493 28.57 -62.13 -0.24
N ALA A 494 27.79 -62.99 -0.88
CA ALA A 494 26.33 -62.85 -0.87
C ALA A 494 25.72 -63.21 0.50
N GLY A 495 24.46 -62.83 0.72
CA GLY A 495 23.70 -63.12 1.95
C GLY A 495 23.93 -62.09 3.05
N ASP A 496 24.20 -62.53 4.28
CA ASP A 496 24.26 -61.68 5.49
C ASP A 496 25.58 -60.88 5.63
N PHE A 497 26.24 -60.57 4.52
CA PHE A 497 27.49 -59.81 4.52
C PHE A 497 27.23 -58.34 4.21
N ILE A 498 27.07 -57.54 5.27
CA ILE A 498 26.90 -56.09 5.13
C ILE A 498 28.28 -55.45 5.03
N SER A 499 28.55 -54.83 3.89
CA SER A 499 29.86 -54.24 3.61
C SER A 499 29.98 -52.84 4.19
N ALA A 500 28.89 -52.09 4.07
CA ALA A 500 28.78 -50.76 4.62
C ALA A 500 27.32 -50.41 4.93
N VAL A 501 27.14 -49.30 5.64
CA VAL A 501 25.84 -48.70 5.92
C VAL A 501 25.83 -47.28 5.36
N LEU A 502 24.84 -46.96 4.55
CA LEU A 502 24.54 -45.59 4.14
C LEU A 502 23.62 -44.94 5.16
N THR A 503 24.03 -43.77 5.67
CA THR A 503 23.26 -42.93 6.59
C THR A 503 23.40 -41.46 6.20
N TYR A 504 22.70 -40.56 6.90
CA TYR A 504 22.87 -39.11 6.75
C TYR A 504 23.45 -38.52 8.03
N SER A 505 24.49 -37.71 7.90
CA SER A 505 25.10 -36.98 9.01
C SER A 505 25.02 -35.48 8.74
N GLU A 506 24.73 -34.67 9.76
CA GLU A 506 24.92 -33.22 9.67
C GLU A 506 26.42 -32.91 9.50
N GLN A 507 26.78 -32.31 8.38
CA GLN A 507 28.13 -31.81 8.17
C GLN A 507 28.17 -30.31 8.33
N VAL A 508 29.15 -29.83 9.08
CA VAL A 508 29.44 -28.40 9.21
C VAL A 508 30.16 -27.96 7.94
N LYS A 509 29.48 -27.16 7.10
CA LYS A 509 30.08 -26.47 5.95
C LYS A 509 30.04 -24.97 6.21
N GLU A 510 30.90 -24.22 5.53
CA GLU A 510 30.84 -22.75 5.54
C GLU A 510 29.43 -22.32 5.11
N GLY A 511 28.66 -21.69 6.03
CA GLY A 511 27.27 -21.30 5.80
C GLY A 511 26.19 -22.17 6.48
N GLY A 512 26.56 -23.16 7.31
CA GLY A 512 25.62 -23.85 8.21
C GLY A 512 25.75 -25.38 8.20
N ARG A 513 24.86 -26.04 8.97
CA ARG A 513 24.77 -27.50 9.00
C ARG A 513 23.88 -27.98 7.88
N LYS A 514 24.38 -28.87 7.01
CA LYS A 514 23.58 -29.52 5.97
C LYS A 514 23.66 -31.03 6.14
N PRO A 515 22.53 -31.76 6.04
CA PRO A 515 22.56 -33.21 6.01
C PRO A 515 23.30 -33.66 4.73
N ALA A 516 24.31 -34.51 4.90
CA ALA A 516 25.05 -35.11 3.79
C ALA A 516 25.03 -36.64 3.94
N PRO A 517 24.88 -37.38 2.83
CA PRO A 517 24.98 -38.83 2.85
C PRO A 517 26.40 -39.25 3.24
N THR A 518 26.49 -40.26 4.09
CA THR A 518 27.73 -40.74 4.71
C THR A 518 27.70 -42.26 4.77
N VAL A 519 28.80 -42.90 4.43
CA VAL A 519 28.99 -44.36 4.45
C VAL A 519 29.84 -44.75 5.64
N VAL A 520 29.40 -45.77 6.37
CA VAL A 520 30.16 -46.41 7.45
C VAL A 520 30.49 -47.83 7.03
N LEU A 521 31.78 -48.13 6.86
CA LEU A 521 32.25 -49.47 6.48
C LEU A 521 32.21 -50.41 7.68
N SER A 522 31.72 -51.64 7.49
CA SER A 522 31.71 -52.64 8.56
C SER A 522 33.13 -53.17 8.83
N ASP A 523 33.42 -53.54 10.07
CA ASP A 523 34.73 -54.12 10.40
C ASP A 523 34.94 -55.47 9.70
N LYS A 524 33.85 -56.25 9.55
CA LYS A 524 33.84 -57.50 8.77
C LYS A 524 34.27 -57.28 7.32
N PHE A 525 33.88 -56.16 6.71
CA PHE A 525 34.35 -55.78 5.39
C PHE A 525 35.83 -55.42 5.39
N LYS A 526 36.27 -54.53 6.30
CA LYS A 526 37.69 -54.12 6.41
C LYS A 526 38.62 -55.33 6.55
N ASP A 527 38.27 -56.29 7.40
CA ASP A 527 39.02 -57.53 7.61
C ASP A 527 39.02 -58.43 6.37
N TRP A 528 37.87 -58.51 5.68
CA TRP A 528 37.76 -59.27 4.44
C TRP A 528 38.64 -58.69 3.33
N VAL A 529 38.63 -57.36 3.13
CA VAL A 529 39.51 -56.70 2.15
C VAL A 529 40.98 -56.98 2.48
N GLY A 530 41.38 -56.82 3.75
CA GLY A 530 42.74 -57.10 4.19
C GLY A 530 43.19 -58.53 3.90
N ARG A 531 42.31 -59.51 4.11
CA ARG A 531 42.57 -60.92 3.77
C ARG A 531 42.71 -61.15 2.27
N GLN A 532 41.76 -60.66 1.46
CA GLN A 532 41.82 -60.84 0.00
C GLN A 532 43.10 -60.25 -0.60
N VAL A 533 43.50 -59.06 -0.18
CA VAL A 533 44.75 -58.43 -0.62
C VAL A 533 45.99 -59.23 -0.18
N SER A 534 45.98 -59.78 1.04
CA SER A 534 47.11 -60.54 1.57
C SER A 534 47.25 -61.92 0.93
N GLU A 535 46.13 -62.63 0.72
CA GLU A 535 46.10 -63.94 0.07
C GLU A 535 46.60 -63.85 -1.39
N GLU A 536 46.20 -62.82 -2.12
CA GLU A 536 46.68 -62.59 -3.49
C GLU A 536 48.16 -62.22 -3.54
N ALA A 537 48.64 -61.40 -2.59
CA ALA A 537 50.05 -61.07 -2.48
C ALA A 537 50.92 -62.31 -2.19
N ILE A 538 50.45 -63.20 -1.30
CA ILE A 538 51.12 -64.47 -0.97
C ILE A 538 51.14 -65.39 -2.20
N THR A 539 50.01 -65.54 -2.88
CA THR A 539 49.88 -66.42 -4.06
C THR A 539 50.76 -65.95 -5.22
N ALA A 540 50.89 -64.64 -5.41
CA ALA A 540 51.77 -64.06 -6.42
C ALA A 540 53.27 -64.05 -6.01
N GLY A 541 53.58 -64.29 -4.72
CA GLY A 541 54.95 -64.21 -4.19
C GLY A 541 55.48 -62.77 -4.10
N VAL A 542 54.61 -61.79 -3.88
CA VAL A 542 54.90 -60.36 -4.01
C VAL A 542 54.63 -59.64 -2.69
N GLN A 543 55.49 -58.69 -2.32
CA GLN A 543 55.22 -57.82 -1.16
C GLN A 543 54.17 -56.76 -1.50
N ILE A 544 53.23 -56.54 -0.57
CA ILE A 544 52.20 -55.50 -0.70
C ILE A 544 52.87 -54.12 -0.80
N GLU A 545 52.56 -53.38 -1.86
CA GLU A 545 53.08 -52.03 -2.07
C GLU A 545 52.67 -51.09 -0.92
N GLN A 546 53.60 -50.24 -0.46
CA GLN A 546 53.36 -49.28 0.64
C GLN A 546 52.10 -48.42 0.43
N LYS A 547 51.76 -48.10 -0.82
CA LYS A 547 50.55 -47.34 -1.18
C LYS A 547 49.27 -48.10 -0.88
N LEU A 548 49.25 -49.41 -1.16
CA LEU A 548 48.10 -50.26 -0.86
C LEU A 548 47.95 -50.43 0.65
N THR A 549 49.04 -50.55 1.39
CA THR A 549 49.04 -50.54 2.87
C THR A 549 48.43 -49.26 3.45
N GLN A 550 48.74 -48.09 2.87
CA GLN A 550 48.12 -46.82 3.29
C GLN A 550 46.62 -46.78 2.99
N CYS A 551 46.17 -47.37 1.88
CA CYS A 551 44.74 -47.45 1.54
C CYS A 551 43.99 -48.39 2.49
N LEU A 552 44.59 -49.52 2.85
CA LEU A 552 44.04 -50.42 3.87
C LEU A 552 43.94 -49.75 5.24
N ALA A 553 44.92 -48.93 5.63
CA ALA A 553 44.84 -48.13 6.85
C ALA A 553 43.72 -47.08 6.78
N ALA A 554 43.51 -46.45 5.61
CA ALA A 554 42.44 -45.47 5.41
C ALA A 554 41.03 -46.07 5.52
N LEU A 555 40.85 -47.36 5.23
CA LEU A 555 39.58 -48.07 5.45
C LEU A 555 39.17 -48.10 6.94
N GLY A 556 40.12 -47.89 7.87
CA GLY A 556 39.87 -47.79 9.31
C GLY A 556 39.16 -46.50 9.75
N GLY A 557 38.88 -45.57 8.84
CA GLY A 557 38.15 -44.35 9.13
C GLY A 557 36.75 -44.61 9.73
N PRO A 558 36.26 -43.73 10.63
CA PRO A 558 34.97 -43.92 11.29
C PRO A 558 33.78 -43.72 10.33
N GLN A 559 33.93 -42.84 9.34
CA GLN A 559 32.89 -42.54 8.37
C GLN A 559 33.49 -41.91 7.10
N PHE A 560 32.78 -42.05 5.99
CA PHE A 560 33.17 -41.53 4.69
C PHE A 560 32.01 -40.69 4.13
N PRO A 561 32.15 -39.36 4.02
CA PRO A 561 31.14 -38.52 3.37
C PRO A 561 30.84 -39.01 1.94
N LEU A 562 29.76 -38.54 1.32
CA LEU A 562 29.50 -38.68 -0.12
C LEU A 562 29.21 -37.30 -0.70
N ASP A 563 30.24 -36.48 -0.87
CA ASP A 563 30.15 -35.11 -1.41
C ASP A 563 30.49 -35.05 -2.90
N GLY A 564 29.93 -35.98 -3.70
CA GLY A 564 30.11 -36.01 -5.16
C GLY A 564 31.56 -36.22 -5.65
N ASN A 565 32.56 -36.23 -4.75
CA ASN A 565 33.99 -36.27 -5.05
C ASN A 565 34.81 -36.94 -3.92
N HIS A 566 34.46 -38.17 -3.50
CA HIS A 566 35.41 -38.98 -2.72
C HIS A 566 36.50 -39.55 -3.62
N THR A 567 37.38 -38.67 -4.10
CA THR A 567 38.77 -38.99 -4.41
C THR A 567 39.58 -38.80 -3.13
N ALA A 568 40.00 -39.86 -2.45
CA ALA A 568 41.00 -39.72 -1.39
C ALA A 568 42.34 -39.32 -2.02
N ARG A 569 42.66 -38.04 -2.17
CA ARG A 569 43.85 -37.62 -2.94
C ARG A 569 45.17 -37.91 -2.22
N LYS A 570 46.13 -38.44 -3.02
CA LYS A 570 47.52 -38.88 -2.71
C LYS A 570 47.65 -40.33 -2.17
N ASN A 571 47.45 -41.32 -3.05
CA ASN A 571 47.44 -42.79 -2.86
C ASN A 571 46.02 -43.30 -2.53
N GLU A 572 45.17 -43.41 -3.56
CA GLU A 572 43.75 -43.05 -3.45
C GLU A 572 42.77 -44.23 -3.31
N LEU A 573 42.15 -44.34 -2.13
CA LEU A 573 40.91 -45.10 -1.91
C LEU A 573 39.72 -44.36 -2.55
N LEU A 574 39.02 -45.01 -3.48
CA LEU A 574 37.80 -44.47 -4.10
C LEU A 574 36.59 -45.21 -3.54
N LEU A 575 35.64 -44.48 -2.98
CA LEU A 575 34.36 -45.02 -2.52
C LEU A 575 33.25 -44.45 -3.42
N ARG A 576 32.56 -45.34 -4.13
CA ARG A 576 31.41 -45.00 -4.98
C ARG A 576 30.23 -45.83 -4.51
N VAL A 577 29.09 -45.17 -4.34
CA VAL A 577 27.80 -45.84 -4.13
C VAL A 577 27.08 -45.81 -5.47
N ASP A 578 26.73 -46.99 -6.00
CA ASP A 578 26.01 -47.12 -7.26
C ASP A 578 24.63 -47.72 -7.01
N THR A 579 23.62 -47.19 -7.70
CA THR A 579 22.24 -47.69 -7.61
C THR A 579 22.07 -48.77 -8.67
N SER A 580 22.45 -50.01 -8.34
CA SER A 580 22.12 -51.26 -9.04
C SER A 580 21.97 -51.17 -10.58
N ALA A 581 23.08 -51.14 -11.31
CA ALA A 581 23.15 -51.54 -12.72
C ALA A 581 24.42 -52.39 -12.97
N PRO A 582 24.43 -53.29 -13.98
CA PRO A 582 25.46 -54.32 -14.13
C PRO A 582 26.83 -53.76 -14.51
N THR A 583 27.85 -54.51 -14.11
CA THR A 583 29.28 -54.18 -13.94
C THR A 583 30.08 -53.84 -15.22
N ASP A 584 29.46 -53.66 -16.39
CA ASP A 584 30.17 -53.56 -17.68
C ASP A 584 30.56 -52.13 -18.11
N GLU A 585 29.98 -51.06 -17.54
CA GLU A 585 30.35 -49.67 -17.89
C GLU A 585 31.52 -49.08 -17.04
N LEU A 586 32.07 -49.82 -16.08
CA LEU A 586 33.16 -49.38 -15.19
C LEU A 586 34.58 -49.55 -15.78
N GLN A 587 34.73 -49.54 -17.11
CA GLN A 587 36.03 -49.69 -17.79
C GLN A 587 36.90 -48.43 -17.80
N ALA A 588 36.39 -47.27 -17.38
CA ALA A 588 37.20 -46.06 -17.32
C ALA A 588 37.24 -45.49 -15.90
N ARG A 589 38.38 -45.71 -15.23
CA ARG A 589 38.83 -45.03 -13.98
C ARG A 589 38.36 -45.63 -12.66
N VAL A 590 38.95 -46.75 -12.25
CA VAL A 590 39.25 -47.01 -10.82
C VAL A 590 40.59 -47.75 -10.74
N LEU A 591 41.60 -47.11 -10.16
CA LEU A 591 42.95 -47.67 -10.00
C LEU A 591 43.53 -47.30 -8.64
N LEU A 592 43.79 -48.29 -7.80
CA LEU A 592 44.77 -48.17 -6.71
C LEU A 592 46.16 -48.34 -7.32
N GLY A 593 46.71 -47.27 -7.91
CA GLY A 593 48.01 -47.35 -8.57
C GLY A 593 48.52 -46.00 -9.11
N SER A 594 49.85 -45.86 -9.14
CA SER A 594 50.57 -44.66 -9.55
C SER A 594 50.47 -44.36 -11.06
N VAL A 595 49.82 -43.27 -11.47
CA VAL A 595 49.97 -42.69 -12.83
C VAL A 595 49.89 -41.15 -12.82
N ARG A 596 50.74 -40.52 -13.64
CA ARG A 596 50.91 -39.08 -13.88
C ARG A 596 49.64 -38.35 -14.33
N LYS A 597 49.54 -37.06 -13.97
CA LYS A 597 48.47 -36.08 -14.31
C LYS A 597 47.94 -36.20 -15.76
N PRO A 598 46.61 -36.07 -15.93
CA PRO A 598 46.10 -35.19 -16.99
C PRO A 598 44.94 -34.26 -16.55
N LYS A 599 44.58 -33.36 -17.48
CA LYS A 599 43.91 -32.05 -17.38
C LYS A 599 42.41 -32.06 -17.03
N LYS A 600 41.97 -30.87 -16.57
CA LYS A 600 40.60 -30.35 -16.43
C LYS A 600 39.70 -30.70 -17.62
N TYR A 601 38.43 -30.99 -17.34
CA TYR A 601 37.28 -30.54 -18.12
C TYR A 601 36.11 -30.21 -17.18
N ASP A 602 35.53 -29.04 -17.40
CA ASP A 602 34.23 -28.57 -16.91
C ASP A 602 33.10 -29.40 -17.54
N PHE A 603 31.91 -29.47 -16.90
CA PHE A 603 30.61 -29.31 -17.58
C PHE A 603 29.47 -29.20 -16.55
N LEU A 604 28.62 -28.18 -16.81
CA LEU A 604 27.19 -27.96 -16.50
C LEU A 604 26.58 -28.52 -15.20
#